data_AF-A0A3N5VPB5-F1
#
_entry.id   AF-A0A3N5VPB5-F1
#
_cell.length_a   1.000
_cell.length_b   1.000
_cell.length_c   1.000
_cell.angle_alpha   90.00
_cell.angle_beta   90.00
_cell.angle_gamma   90.00
#
_symmetry.space_group_name_H-M   'P 1'
#
loop_
_entity.id
_entity.type
_entity.pdbx_description
1 polymer ?
#
loop_
_entity_poly.entity_id
_entity_poly.type
_entity_poly.pdbx_seq_one_letter_code
_entity_poly.pdbx_strand_id
1 'polypeptide(L)'
;MDPLSYFEFSQSSLQDFTDCRRRFQLRYIQRVHWPAVQAEPAREFERHIQRGDRFHRLAQQYLVGVPEAQLARMAEADEDENLQRWWQNFLDSIPARLNGRRYVEIGLQAPLDGFRLVAKYDLVLLRPDGLVTIYDWKTGTHRPSRASLLDRLQT
;
A
#
# COMPACT_ATOMS: atom_id res chain seq x y z
N MET A 1 28.57 -15.73 5.51
CA MET A 1 27.42 -15.24 6.28
C MET A 1 26.16 -15.68 5.56
N ASP A 2 25.20 -16.27 6.28
CA ASP A 2 23.91 -16.61 5.70
C ASP A 2 23.14 -15.31 5.36
N PRO A 3 22.83 -15.03 4.09
CA PRO A 3 22.13 -13.81 3.69
C PRO A 3 20.73 -13.67 4.31
N LEU A 4 20.16 -14.75 4.85
CA LEU A 4 18.85 -14.73 5.51
C LEU A 4 18.91 -14.33 6.99
N SER A 5 20.08 -14.38 7.62
CA SER A 5 20.24 -14.15 9.07
C SER A 5 19.80 -12.76 9.55
N TYR A 6 19.73 -11.77 8.65
CA TYR A 6 19.25 -10.42 8.93
C TYR A 6 18.15 -9.99 7.94
N PHE A 7 17.54 -10.94 7.23
CA PHE A 7 16.52 -10.62 6.25
C PHE A 7 15.19 -10.33 6.94
N GLU A 8 14.59 -9.19 6.60
CA GLU A 8 13.26 -8.82 7.04
C GLU A 8 12.26 -9.18 5.94
N PHE A 9 11.36 -10.13 6.23
CA PHE A 9 10.33 -10.54 5.32
C PHE A 9 9.20 -9.51 5.31
N SER A 10 9.12 -8.77 4.20
CA SER A 10 7.96 -7.93 3.91
C SER A 10 6.86 -8.73 3.24
N GLN A 11 5.64 -8.22 3.32
CA GLN A 11 4.47 -8.79 2.66
C GLN A 11 4.65 -8.92 1.13
N SER A 12 5.37 -7.99 0.46
CA SER A 12 5.73 -8.13 -0.96
C SER A 12 6.79 -9.21 -1.21
N SER A 13 7.77 -9.35 -0.31
CA SER A 13 8.81 -10.38 -0.44
C SER A 13 8.24 -11.79 -0.29
N LEU A 14 7.28 -11.98 0.62
CA LEU A 14 6.58 -13.25 0.79
C LEU A 14 5.75 -13.59 -0.44
N GLN A 15 5.00 -12.62 -0.99
CA GLN A 15 4.25 -12.83 -2.23
C GLN A 15 5.18 -13.17 -3.41
N ASP A 16 6.33 -12.48 -3.53
CA ASP A 16 7.32 -12.80 -4.55
C ASP A 16 7.87 -14.22 -4.42
N PHE A 17 8.04 -14.71 -3.19
CA PHE A 17 8.49 -16.08 -2.95
C PHE A 17 7.43 -17.12 -3.34
N THR A 18 6.16 -16.89 -3.00
CA THR A 18 5.07 -17.79 -3.37
C THR A 18 4.81 -17.79 -4.86
N ASP A 19 4.86 -16.62 -5.50
CA ASP A 19 4.68 -16.48 -6.96
C ASP A 19 5.85 -17.11 -7.72
N CYS A 20 7.09 -16.79 -7.33
CA CYS A 20 8.28 -17.24 -8.02
C CYS A 20 9.53 -17.16 -7.13
N ARG A 21 9.91 -18.30 -6.55
CA ARG A 21 11.13 -18.42 -5.71
C ARG A 21 12.39 -17.90 -6.40
N ARG A 22 12.52 -18.07 -7.72
CA ARG A 22 13.67 -17.54 -8.48
C ARG A 22 13.66 -16.01 -8.54
N ARG A 23 12.49 -15.38 -8.74
CA ARG A 23 12.32 -13.92 -8.65
C ARG A 23 12.71 -13.42 -7.27
N PHE A 24 12.23 -14.07 -6.22
CA PHE A 24 12.62 -13.75 -4.85
C PHE A 24 14.14 -13.82 -4.63
N GLN A 25 14.76 -14.94 -5.03
CA GLN A 25 16.21 -15.12 -4.90
C GLN A 25 16.99 -14.03 -5.62
N LEU A 26 16.66 -13.73 -6.89
CA LEU A 26 17.37 -12.73 -7.67
C LEU A 26 17.19 -11.32 -7.09
N ARG A 27 15.96 -10.97 -6.71
CA ARG A 27 15.61 -9.63 -6.25
C ARG A 27 16.09 -9.34 -4.82
N TYR A 28 15.85 -10.23 -3.88
CA TYR A 28 16.05 -9.96 -2.44
C TYR A 28 17.36 -10.52 -1.90
N ILE A 29 17.79 -11.69 -2.38
CA ILE A 29 19.01 -12.35 -1.89
C ILE A 29 20.23 -11.91 -2.68
N GLN A 30 20.17 -12.01 -4.01
CA GLN A 30 21.27 -11.62 -4.90
C GLN A 30 21.27 -10.12 -5.24
N ARG A 31 20.17 -9.42 -4.95
CA ARG A 31 20.00 -7.97 -5.21
C ARG A 31 20.36 -7.58 -6.65
N VAL A 32 20.03 -8.44 -7.61
CA VAL A 32 20.28 -8.21 -9.03
C VAL A 32 19.42 -7.04 -9.49
N HIS A 33 20.06 -6.02 -10.08
CA HIS A 33 19.34 -4.94 -10.73
C HIS A 33 18.50 -5.48 -11.88
N TRP A 34 17.23 -5.08 -11.95
CA TRP A 34 16.35 -5.50 -13.02
C TRP A 34 16.84 -4.90 -14.35
N PRO A 35 17.22 -5.72 -15.35
CA PRO A 35 17.92 -5.22 -16.53
C PRO A 35 16.98 -4.58 -17.58
N ALA A 36 15.66 -4.73 -17.41
CA ALA A 36 14.66 -4.27 -18.36
C ALA A 36 13.80 -3.13 -17.80
N VAL A 37 13.15 -2.38 -18.68
CA VAL A 37 12.09 -1.44 -18.29
C VAL A 37 10.97 -2.23 -17.60
N GLN A 38 10.55 -1.80 -16.41
CA GLN A 38 9.63 -2.58 -15.55
C GLN A 38 8.20 -2.65 -16.08
N ALA A 39 7.81 -1.71 -16.95
CA ALA A 39 6.51 -1.69 -17.60
C ALA A 39 6.60 -0.94 -18.93
N GLU A 40 5.92 -1.43 -19.96
CA GLU A 40 5.67 -0.67 -21.18
C GLU A 40 4.20 -0.26 -21.24
N PRO A 41 3.87 1.02 -21.51
CA PRO A 41 4.79 2.17 -21.69
C PRO A 41 5.32 2.74 -20.35
N ALA A 42 6.64 2.95 -20.25
CA ALA A 42 7.30 3.38 -19.00
C ALA A 42 6.73 4.67 -18.41
N ARG A 43 6.48 5.68 -19.26
CA ARG A 43 5.95 6.99 -18.83
C ARG A 43 4.54 6.89 -18.24
N GLU A 44 3.70 6.05 -18.81
CA GLU A 44 2.33 5.87 -18.30
C GLU A 44 2.34 5.16 -16.95
N PHE A 45 3.22 4.16 -16.81
CA PHE A 45 3.43 3.49 -15.54
C PHE A 45 3.98 4.44 -14.46
N GLU A 46 4.99 5.25 -14.78
CA GLU A 46 5.53 6.26 -13.87
C GLU A 46 4.46 7.27 -13.44
N ARG A 47 3.66 7.79 -14.39
CA ARG A 47 2.53 8.67 -14.09
C ARG A 47 1.51 8.00 -13.18
N HIS A 48 1.21 6.72 -13.41
CA HIS A 48 0.31 5.95 -12.56
C HIS A 48 0.85 5.81 -11.12
N ILE A 49 2.13 5.48 -10.96
CA ILE A 49 2.78 5.37 -9.65
C ILE A 49 2.74 6.73 -8.93
N GLN A 50 3.16 7.80 -9.60
CA GLN A 50 3.17 9.14 -9.01
C GLN A 50 1.77 9.60 -8.60
N ARG A 51 0.75 9.32 -9.43
CA ARG A 51 -0.65 9.61 -9.08
C ARG A 51 -1.10 8.81 -7.85
N GLY A 52 -0.71 7.54 -7.78
CA GLY A 52 -0.94 6.70 -6.61
C GLY A 52 -0.35 7.31 -5.34
N ASP A 53 0.92 7.70 -5.38
CA ASP A 53 1.61 8.32 -4.25
C ASP A 53 0.94 9.64 -3.79
N ARG A 54 0.50 10.46 -4.74
CA ARG A 54 -0.25 11.69 -4.43
C ARG A 54 -1.58 11.40 -3.74
N PHE A 55 -2.30 10.36 -4.19
CA PHE A 55 -3.53 9.92 -3.53
C PHE A 55 -3.28 9.43 -2.09
N HIS A 56 -2.29 8.55 -1.87
CA HIS A 56 -1.95 8.08 -0.52
C HIS A 56 -1.62 9.25 0.40
N ARG A 57 -0.90 10.27 -0.10
CA ARG A 57 -0.58 11.48 0.65
C ARG A 57 -1.83 12.29 1.04
N LEU A 58 -2.79 12.48 0.13
CA LEU A 58 -4.05 13.15 0.45
C LEU A 58 -4.83 12.39 1.53
N ALA A 59 -4.97 11.07 1.38
CA ALA A 59 -5.64 10.22 2.36
C ALA A 59 -4.95 10.28 3.73
N GLN A 60 -3.62 10.18 3.77
CA GLN A 60 -2.83 10.33 4.99
C GLN A 60 -3.10 11.67 5.67
N GLN A 61 -3.00 12.78 4.92
CA GLN A 61 -3.19 14.14 5.44
C GLN A 61 -4.59 14.32 6.04
N TYR A 62 -5.62 13.80 5.38
CA TYR A 62 -6.98 13.81 5.90
C TYR A 62 -7.09 13.03 7.21
N LEU A 63 -6.53 11.82 7.25
CA LEU A 63 -6.62 10.93 8.40
C LEU A 63 -5.90 11.48 9.64
N VAL A 64 -4.86 12.31 9.46
CA VAL A 64 -4.16 13.01 10.55
C VAL A 64 -4.77 14.38 10.90
N GLY A 65 -5.84 14.80 10.21
CA GLY A 65 -6.65 15.96 10.58
C GLY A 65 -6.38 17.26 9.81
N VAL A 66 -5.70 17.20 8.65
CA VAL A 66 -5.59 18.37 7.77
C VAL A 66 -6.99 18.76 7.26
N PRO A 67 -7.35 20.05 7.24
CA PRO A 67 -8.69 20.48 6.83
C PRO A 67 -9.07 20.01 5.43
N GLU A 68 -10.26 19.41 5.30
CA GLU A 68 -10.77 18.86 4.04
C GLU A 68 -10.78 19.90 2.92
N ALA A 69 -11.21 21.14 3.20
CA ALA A 69 -11.25 22.21 2.21
C ALA A 69 -9.86 22.54 1.60
N GLN A 70 -8.77 22.34 2.36
CA GLN A 70 -7.41 22.52 1.83
C GLN A 70 -7.02 21.36 0.91
N LEU A 71 -7.36 20.13 1.31
CA LEU A 71 -7.08 18.92 0.53
C LEU A 71 -7.90 18.87 -0.75
N ALA A 72 -9.16 19.33 -0.71
CA ALA A 72 -10.02 19.46 -1.89
C ALA A 72 -9.39 20.39 -2.93
N ARG A 73 -8.90 21.58 -2.53
CA ARG A 73 -8.18 22.48 -3.44
C ARG A 73 -6.91 21.86 -4.02
N MET A 74 -6.18 21.06 -3.24
CA MET A 74 -5.00 20.35 -3.73
C MET A 74 -5.36 19.28 -4.76
N ALA A 75 -6.44 18.53 -4.53
CA ALA A 75 -6.91 17.51 -5.46
C ALA A 75 -7.47 18.13 -6.76
N GLU A 76 -8.18 19.25 -6.66
CA GLU A 76 -8.72 20.01 -7.81
C GLU A 76 -7.62 20.66 -8.67
N ALA A 77 -6.52 21.08 -8.06
CA ALA A 77 -5.40 21.71 -8.75
C ALA A 77 -4.42 20.71 -9.38
N ASP A 78 -4.62 19.41 -9.18
CA ASP A 78 -3.74 18.38 -9.75
C ASP A 78 -3.95 18.24 -11.27
N GLU A 79 -2.88 17.98 -12.00
CA GLU A 79 -2.91 17.81 -13.45
C GLU A 79 -3.62 16.52 -13.90
N ASP A 80 -3.81 15.55 -13.00
CA ASP A 80 -4.48 14.29 -13.30
C ASP A 80 -5.87 14.24 -12.68
N GLU A 81 -6.90 14.37 -13.52
CA GLU A 81 -8.32 14.35 -13.13
C GLU A 81 -8.72 13.09 -12.35
N ASN A 82 -8.00 11.97 -12.50
CA ASN A 82 -8.28 10.77 -11.73
C ASN A 82 -7.99 10.97 -10.24
N LEU A 83 -7.07 11.86 -9.87
CA LEU A 83 -6.76 12.13 -8.47
C LEU A 83 -7.98 12.73 -7.75
N GLN A 84 -8.61 13.75 -8.35
CA GLN A 84 -9.82 14.35 -7.81
C GLN A 84 -10.94 13.32 -7.68
N ARG A 85 -11.14 12.49 -8.71
CA ARG A 85 -12.14 11.41 -8.67
C ARG A 85 -11.86 10.40 -7.54
N TRP A 86 -10.61 9.97 -7.36
CA TRP A 86 -10.24 9.05 -6.28
C TRP A 86 -10.42 9.68 -4.91
N TRP A 87 -10.06 10.96 -4.79
CA TRP A 87 -10.27 11.74 -3.57
C TRP A 87 -11.76 11.81 -3.18
N GLN A 88 -12.65 12.10 -4.14
CA GLN A 88 -14.09 12.11 -3.87
C GLN A 88 -14.61 10.73 -3.44
N ASN A 89 -14.21 9.66 -4.15
CA ASN A 89 -14.61 8.30 -3.78
C ASN A 89 -14.17 7.92 -2.35
N PHE A 90 -12.98 8.38 -1.95
CA PHE A 90 -12.47 8.19 -0.59
C PHE A 90 -13.36 8.92 0.43
N LEU A 91 -13.66 10.20 0.20
CA LEU A 91 -14.51 11.01 1.09
C LEU A 91 -15.93 10.45 1.23
N ASP A 92 -16.49 9.91 0.15
CA ASP A 92 -17.84 9.35 0.16
C ASP A 92 -17.91 8.00 0.90
N SER A 93 -16.81 7.23 0.90
CA SER A 93 -16.83 5.83 1.32
C SER A 93 -16.20 5.56 2.69
N ILE A 94 -15.16 6.32 3.06
CA ILE A 94 -14.27 5.97 4.16
C ILE A 94 -14.59 6.70 5.47
N PRO A 95 -14.69 8.04 5.53
CA PRO A 95 -14.86 8.80 6.77
C PRO A 95 -15.98 8.28 7.68
N ALA A 96 -17.15 7.97 7.11
CA ALA A 96 -18.30 7.45 7.85
C ALA A 96 -18.04 6.09 8.54
N ARG A 97 -17.03 5.34 8.10
CA ARG A 97 -16.64 4.04 8.66
C ARG A 97 -15.57 4.17 9.75
N LEU A 98 -14.96 5.33 9.90
CA LEU A 98 -13.82 5.54 10.80
C LEU A 98 -14.25 5.87 12.23
N ASN A 99 -14.78 4.85 12.93
CA ASN A 99 -15.08 4.94 14.35
C ASN A 99 -14.02 4.20 15.19
N GLY A 100 -13.25 4.93 15.99
CA GLY A 100 -12.21 4.38 16.85
C GLY A 100 -10.85 5.04 16.68
N ARG A 101 -9.83 4.44 17.29
CA ARG A 101 -8.45 4.93 17.24
C ARG A 101 -7.81 4.56 15.90
N ARG A 102 -7.17 5.54 15.27
CA ARG A 102 -6.56 5.41 13.94
C ARG A 102 -5.04 5.40 14.09
N TYR A 103 -4.39 4.46 13.42
CA TYR A 103 -2.93 4.42 13.26
C TYR A 103 -2.65 4.53 11.76
N VAL A 104 -2.16 5.70 11.35
CA VAL A 104 -2.03 6.09 9.94
C VAL A 104 -0.60 5.87 9.49
N GLU A 105 -0.39 5.24 8.33
CA GLU A 105 0.92 4.95 7.73
C GLU A 105 1.88 4.24 8.70
N ILE A 106 1.36 3.30 9.49
CA ILE A 106 2.12 2.63 10.55
C ILE A 106 2.92 1.44 10.02
N GLY A 107 4.19 1.38 10.41
CA GLY A 107 5.03 0.20 10.25
C GLY A 107 4.99 -0.67 11.50
N LEU A 108 4.74 -1.96 11.34
CA LEU A 108 4.80 -2.96 12.41
C LEU A 108 5.85 -4.03 12.08
N GLN A 109 6.46 -4.57 13.12
CA GLN A 109 7.41 -5.67 13.01
C GLN A 109 7.14 -6.72 14.09
N ALA A 110 7.35 -7.99 13.74
CA ALA A 110 7.20 -9.10 14.68
C ALA A 110 8.20 -10.22 14.36
N PRO A 111 8.76 -10.90 15.38
CA PRO A 111 9.55 -12.11 15.14
C PRO A 111 8.64 -13.29 14.78
N LEU A 112 9.10 -14.13 13.85
CA LEU A 112 8.48 -15.42 13.53
C LEU A 112 9.57 -16.44 13.19
N ASP A 113 9.67 -17.51 13.97
CA ASP A 113 10.59 -18.63 13.76
C ASP A 113 12.05 -18.21 13.47
N GLY A 114 12.57 -17.28 14.28
CA GLY A 114 13.93 -16.75 14.12
C GLY A 114 14.09 -15.69 13.02
N PHE A 115 13.07 -15.45 12.22
CA PHE A 115 13.03 -14.38 11.22
C PHE A 115 12.24 -13.16 11.73
N ARG A 116 12.37 -12.04 11.02
CA ARG A 116 11.58 -10.84 11.28
C ARG A 116 10.60 -10.60 10.15
N LEU A 117 9.32 -10.47 10.51
CA LEU A 117 8.28 -9.98 9.61
C LEU A 117 8.14 -8.48 9.76
N VAL A 118 7.96 -7.80 8.64
CA VAL A 118 7.68 -6.35 8.60
C VAL A 118 6.49 -6.08 7.70
N ALA A 119 5.62 -5.17 8.14
CA ALA A 119 4.46 -4.74 7.38
C ALA A 119 4.27 -3.24 7.53
N LYS A 120 3.84 -2.60 6.45
CA LYS A 120 3.38 -1.21 6.45
C LYS A 120 1.90 -1.21 6.09
N TYR A 121 1.12 -0.49 6.88
CA TYR A 121 -0.32 -0.36 6.69
C TYR A 121 -0.67 1.10 6.46
N ASP A 122 -1.53 1.38 5.48
CA ASP A 122 -1.99 2.74 5.24
C ASP A 122 -2.86 3.23 6.40
N LEU A 123 -3.74 2.37 6.92
CA LEU A 123 -4.52 2.64 8.12
C LEU A 123 -4.85 1.36 8.89
N VAL A 124 -4.59 1.39 10.19
CA VAL A 124 -5.14 0.43 11.15
C VAL A 124 -6.18 1.14 12.02
N LEU A 125 -7.41 0.66 12.00
CA LEU A 125 -8.51 1.16 12.82
C LEU A 125 -8.78 0.19 13.97
N LEU A 126 -8.58 0.65 15.20
CA LEU A 126 -8.99 -0.05 16.41
C LEU A 126 -10.33 0.51 16.88
N ARG A 127 -11.39 -0.27 16.69
CA ARG A 127 -12.75 0.09 17.08
C ARG A 127 -12.95 -0.03 18.61
N PRO A 128 -13.95 0.66 19.19
CA PRO A 128 -14.23 0.60 20.62
C PRO A 128 -14.58 -0.80 21.15
N ASP A 129 -15.12 -1.68 20.30
CA ASP A 129 -15.44 -3.08 20.60
C ASP A 129 -14.21 -4.00 20.53
N GLY A 130 -13.02 -3.46 20.26
CA GLY A 130 -11.77 -4.21 20.13
C GLY A 130 -11.53 -4.78 18.74
N LEU A 131 -12.46 -4.63 17.79
CA LEU A 131 -12.24 -5.10 16.42
C LEU A 131 -11.17 -4.24 15.74
N VAL A 132 -10.16 -4.91 15.16
CA VAL A 132 -9.13 -4.26 14.36
C VAL A 132 -9.46 -4.43 12.89
N THR A 133 -9.53 -3.32 12.15
CA THR A 133 -9.70 -3.31 10.70
C THR A 133 -8.48 -2.69 10.04
N ILE A 134 -7.89 -3.40 9.08
CA ILE A 134 -6.75 -2.93 8.31
C ILE A 134 -7.26 -2.43 6.96
N TYR A 135 -6.80 -1.25 6.56
CA TYR A 135 -7.04 -0.68 5.24
C TYR A 135 -5.73 -0.56 4.49
N ASP A 136 -5.77 -1.00 3.23
CA ASP A 136 -4.69 -0.94 2.25
C ASP A 136 -5.30 -0.33 0.99
N TRP A 137 -4.98 0.94 0.72
CA TRP A 137 -5.53 1.68 -0.38
C TRP A 137 -4.89 1.22 -1.68
N LYS A 138 -5.73 1.00 -2.70
CA LYS A 138 -5.27 0.57 -4.02
C LYS A 138 -5.79 1.52 -5.09
N THR A 139 -4.86 1.97 -5.92
CA THR A 139 -5.08 2.92 -7.02
C THR A 139 -4.96 2.27 -8.40
N GLY A 140 -4.93 0.93 -8.45
CA GLY A 140 -4.86 0.17 -9.69
C GLY A 140 -6.07 0.37 -10.59
N THR A 141 -5.86 0.29 -11.90
CA THR A 141 -6.90 0.45 -12.93
C THR A 141 -7.96 -0.65 -12.91
N HIS A 142 -7.60 -1.84 -12.43
CA HIS A 142 -8.50 -2.99 -12.32
C HIS A 142 -8.72 -3.37 -10.88
N ARG A 143 -10.00 -3.58 -10.52
CA ARG A 143 -10.37 -4.14 -9.23
C ARG A 143 -10.10 -5.65 -9.25
N PRO A 144 -9.24 -6.19 -8.37
CA PRO A 144 -9.04 -7.62 -8.27
C PRO A 144 -10.35 -8.31 -7.85
N SER A 145 -10.58 -9.51 -8.38
CA SER A 145 -11.72 -10.33 -7.99
C SER A 145 -11.58 -10.76 -6.52
N ARG A 146 -12.71 -11.03 -5.85
CA ARG A 146 -12.67 -11.52 -4.46
C ARG A 146 -11.87 -12.81 -4.32
N ALA A 147 -11.99 -13.72 -5.28
CA ALA A 147 -11.20 -14.95 -5.32
C ALA A 147 -9.69 -14.63 -5.39
N SER A 148 -9.28 -13.71 -6.26
CA SER A 148 -7.88 -13.30 -6.36
C SER A 148 -7.35 -12.60 -5.10
N LEU A 149 -8.20 -11.96 -4.30
CA LEU A 149 -7.80 -11.36 -3.03
C LEU A 149 -7.54 -12.44 -1.98
N LEU A 150 -8.42 -13.44 -1.86
CA LEU A 150 -8.28 -14.52 -0.88
C LEU A 150 -7.02 -15.38 -1.10
N ASP A 151 -6.54 -15.48 -2.34
CA ASP A 151 -5.34 -16.26 -2.69
C ASP A 151 -4.03 -15.47 -2.50
N ARG A 152 -4.08 -14.16 -2.20
CA ARG A 152 -2.89 -13.32 -2.01
C ARG A 152 -2.49 -13.26 -0.55
N LEU A 153 -1.19 -13.35 -0.29
CA LEU A 153 -0.64 -13.15 1.07
C LEU A 153 -0.85 -11.73 1.61
N GLN A 154 -1.15 -10.76 0.74
CA GLN A 154 -1.45 -9.37 1.12
C GLN A 154 -2.85 -9.20 1.73
N THR A 155 -3.83 -10.08 1.44
CA THR A 155 -5.26 -9.76 1.61
C THR A 155 -6.12 -10.91 2.08
#